data_AF-A0A8C0GRB5-F1
#
_entry.id   AF-A0A8C0GRB5-F1
#
_cell.length_a   1.000
_cell.length_b   1.000
_cell.length_c   1.000
_cell.angle_alpha   90.00
_cell.angle_beta   90.00
_cell.angle_gamma   90.00
#
_symmetry.space_group_name_H-M   'P 1'
#
loop_
_entity.id
_entity.type
_entity.pdbx_description
1 polymer ?
#
loop_
_entity_poly.entity_id
_entity_poly.type
_entity_poly.pdbx_seq_one_letter_code
_entity_poly.pdbx_strand_id
1 'polypeptide(L)'
;MPALQVRPTIQVGLYELLAALPAQLQPHVDSQEDLTFLWDMFGEKSLHSLVKIHEKLHYFEKQSPVPILHGAAALADDLAEELQSKPLNTEIGELLKLLSKPNIKALLSVHDTVAQKNYDPVLPPIPDDIDEEEDSVKIIRLVKNREPLVSYLSFCCFL
;
A
#
# COMPACT_ATOMS: atom_id res chain seq x y z
N MET A 1 39.23 -6.64 -21.36
CA MET A 1 38.23 -6.01 -20.48
C MET A 1 37.72 -7.09 -19.54
N PRO A 2 38.03 -7.05 -18.23
CA PRO A 2 37.65 -8.11 -17.32
C PRO A 2 36.20 -7.94 -16.87
N ALA A 3 35.54 -9.09 -16.73
CA ALA A 3 34.14 -9.27 -16.42
C ALA A 3 33.73 -8.70 -15.06
N LEU A 4 32.48 -8.25 -14.98
CA LEU A 4 31.78 -7.82 -13.77
C LEU A 4 31.69 -9.00 -12.79
N GLN A 5 32.71 -9.16 -11.95
CA GLN A 5 32.66 -9.99 -10.76
C GLN A 5 31.89 -9.22 -9.69
N VAL A 6 30.55 -9.23 -9.81
CA VAL A 6 29.68 -8.82 -8.70
C VAL A 6 29.82 -9.91 -7.64
N ARG A 7 30.59 -9.61 -6.58
CA ARG A 7 30.58 -10.42 -5.37
C ARG A 7 29.13 -10.50 -4.88
N PRO A 8 28.59 -11.68 -4.57
CA PRO A 8 27.34 -11.75 -3.85
C PRO A 8 27.65 -11.23 -2.44
N THR A 9 27.25 -9.99 -2.16
CA THR A 9 26.88 -9.63 -0.80
C THR A 9 25.93 -10.73 -0.35
N ILE A 10 26.27 -11.44 0.73
CA ILE A 10 25.38 -12.39 1.39
C ILE A 10 24.21 -11.56 1.93
N GLN A 11 23.29 -11.25 1.04
CA GLN A 11 22.01 -10.65 1.35
C GLN A 11 21.16 -11.86 1.67
N VAL A 12 21.27 -12.35 2.91
CA VAL A 12 20.32 -13.32 3.46
C VAL A 12 18.96 -12.73 3.19
N GLY A 13 18.15 -13.37 2.34
CA GLY A 13 16.86 -12.82 1.94
C GLY A 13 15.98 -12.70 3.19
N LEU A 14 15.09 -11.69 3.28
CA LEU A 14 14.20 -11.54 4.44
C LEU A 14 13.40 -12.83 4.68
N TYR A 15 13.10 -13.56 3.62
CA TYR A 15 12.58 -14.93 3.63
C TYR A 15 13.40 -15.91 4.49
N GLU A 16 14.72 -16.01 4.28
CA GLU A 16 15.60 -16.94 5.01
C GLU A 16 15.67 -16.56 6.48
N LEU A 17 15.65 -15.26 6.77
CA LEU A 17 15.64 -14.73 8.13
C LEU A 17 14.34 -15.11 8.85
N LEU A 18 13.18 -14.91 8.22
CA LEU A 18 11.88 -15.25 8.81
C LEU A 18 11.74 -16.76 9.04
N ALA A 19 12.17 -17.59 8.09
CA ALA A 19 12.10 -19.04 8.23
C ALA A 19 13.00 -19.58 9.36
N ALA A 20 14.13 -18.93 9.64
CA ALA A 20 15.05 -19.31 10.71
C ALA A 20 14.68 -18.71 12.08
N LEU A 21 13.77 -17.74 12.12
CA LEU A 21 13.46 -16.95 13.31
C LEU A 21 12.86 -17.78 14.46
N PRO A 22 11.93 -18.74 14.23
CA PRO A 22 11.43 -19.61 15.30
C PRO A 22 12.53 -20.43 15.98
N ALA A 23 13.47 -20.97 15.21
CA ALA A 23 14.59 -21.75 15.74
C ALA A 23 15.53 -20.90 16.59
N GLN A 24 15.71 -19.62 16.24
CA GLN A 24 16.55 -18.68 17.01
C GLN A 24 15.85 -18.18 18.29
N LEU A 25 14.52 -18.06 18.27
CA LEU A 25 13.74 -17.66 19.44
C LEU A 25 13.51 -18.81 20.42
N GLN A 26 13.64 -20.07 19.98
CA GLN A 26 13.43 -21.25 20.81
C GLN A 26 14.03 -21.20 22.23
N PRO A 27 15.31 -20.82 22.45
CA PRO A 27 15.88 -20.76 23.79
C PRO A 27 15.36 -19.63 24.69
N HIS A 28 14.55 -18.71 24.16
CA HIS A 28 14.07 -17.51 24.86
C HIS A 28 12.56 -17.50 25.10
N VAL A 29 11.84 -18.53 24.65
CA VAL A 29 10.38 -18.62 24.78
C VAL A 29 10.03 -19.75 25.73
N ASP A 30 9.47 -19.38 26.88
CA ASP A 30 9.11 -20.33 27.95
C ASP A 30 7.75 -21.02 27.69
N SER A 31 6.92 -20.45 26.81
CA SER A 31 5.59 -20.96 26.45
C SER A 31 5.66 -21.85 25.21
N GLN A 32 5.25 -23.11 25.36
CA GLN A 32 5.13 -24.03 24.22
C GLN A 32 4.07 -23.57 23.21
N GLU A 33 3.00 -22.91 23.66
CA GLU A 33 1.95 -22.37 22.80
C GLU A 33 2.49 -21.26 21.90
N ASP A 34 3.29 -20.35 22.47
CA ASP A 34 3.92 -19.26 21.72
C ASP A 34 4.94 -19.81 20.72
N LEU A 35 5.71 -20.83 21.09
CA LEU A 35 6.62 -21.51 20.17
C LEU A 35 5.87 -22.11 18.99
N THR A 36 4.80 -22.88 19.24
CA THR A 36 3.99 -23.47 18.16
C THR A 36 3.40 -22.38 17.27
N PHE A 37 2.87 -21.30 17.84
CA PHE A 37 2.36 -20.16 17.09
C PHE A 37 3.43 -19.53 16.18
N LEU A 38 4.65 -19.30 16.68
CA LEU A 38 5.75 -18.74 15.88
C LEU A 38 6.14 -19.66 14.72
N TRP A 39 6.22 -20.98 14.97
CA TRP A 39 6.49 -21.96 13.93
C TRP A 39 5.39 -22.00 12.87
N ASP A 40 4.13 -21.90 13.28
CA ASP A 40 3.00 -21.88 12.36
C ASP A 40 2.98 -20.59 11.53
N MET A 41 3.16 -19.43 12.16
CA MET A 41 3.18 -18.13 11.46
C MET A 41 4.38 -17.98 10.53
N PHE A 42 5.59 -18.20 11.04
CA PHE A 42 6.81 -18.04 10.23
C PHE A 42 7.10 -19.25 9.33
N GLY A 43 6.35 -20.35 9.45
CA GLY A 43 6.32 -21.44 8.48
C GLY A 43 5.27 -21.25 7.39
N GLU A 44 4.40 -20.25 7.51
CA GLU A 44 3.24 -20.05 6.66
C GLU A 44 3.66 -19.57 5.25
N LYS A 45 3.23 -20.31 4.22
CA LYS A 45 3.65 -20.05 2.83
C LYS A 45 3.10 -18.73 2.30
N SER A 46 1.91 -18.30 2.76
CA SER A 46 1.32 -17.04 2.32
C SER A 46 2.09 -15.84 2.88
N LEU A 47 2.53 -15.88 4.15
CA LEU A 47 3.40 -14.89 4.75
C LEU A 47 4.74 -14.79 4.01
N HIS A 48 5.34 -15.94 3.68
CA HIS A 48 6.58 -15.94 2.88
C HIS A 48 6.41 -15.30 1.51
N SER A 49 5.27 -15.57 0.86
CA SER A 49 4.96 -15.00 -0.45
C SER A 49 4.74 -13.49 -0.35
N LEU A 50 4.02 -13.05 0.69
CA LEU A 50 3.79 -11.63 0.98
C LEU A 50 5.10 -10.88 1.19
N VAL A 51 6.01 -11.45 1.99
CA VAL A 51 7.32 -10.85 2.25
C VAL A 51 8.17 -10.75 0.99
N LYS A 52 8.16 -11.78 0.14
CA LYS A 52 8.88 -11.73 -1.15
C LYS A 52 8.33 -10.64 -2.08
N ILE A 53 7.01 -10.46 -2.09
CA ILE A 53 6.40 -9.38 -2.87
C ILE A 53 6.80 -8.02 -2.29
N HIS A 54 6.76 -7.87 -0.97
CA HIS A 54 7.19 -6.66 -0.28
C HIS A 54 8.67 -6.32 -0.59
N GLU A 55 9.60 -7.27 -0.49
CA GLU A 55 11.01 -7.05 -0.84
C GLU A 55 11.17 -6.57 -2.29
N LYS A 56 10.41 -7.16 -3.20
CA LYS A 56 10.47 -6.80 -4.63
C LYS A 56 9.89 -5.41 -4.90
N LEU A 57 8.79 -5.05 -4.23
CA LEU A 57 8.19 -3.71 -4.36
C LEU A 57 9.06 -2.65 -3.73
N HIS A 58 9.60 -2.90 -2.55
CA HIS A 58 10.54 -2.00 -1.87
C HIS A 58 11.81 -1.78 -2.70
N TYR A 59 12.28 -2.79 -3.45
CA TYR A 59 13.35 -2.61 -4.42
C TYR A 59 13.00 -1.60 -5.53
N PHE A 60 11.78 -1.62 -6.04
CA PHE A 60 11.30 -0.63 -7.01
C PHE A 60 11.06 0.74 -6.38
N GLU A 61 10.54 0.80 -5.15
CA GLU A 61 10.33 2.04 -4.41
C GLU A 61 11.66 2.79 -4.22
N LYS A 62 12.76 2.09 -3.90
CA LYS A 62 14.10 2.70 -3.79
C LYS A 62 14.61 3.32 -5.10
N GLN A 63 14.11 2.86 -6.23
CA GLN A 63 14.44 3.38 -7.56
C GLN A 63 13.37 4.35 -8.08
N SER A 64 12.34 4.64 -7.29
CA SER A 64 11.27 5.52 -7.71
C SER A 64 11.80 6.95 -7.91
N PRO A 65 11.31 7.64 -8.95
CA PRO A 65 11.64 9.05 -9.13
C PRO A 65 11.04 9.89 -8.00
N VAL A 66 11.70 10.99 -7.67
CA VAL A 66 11.16 11.96 -6.71
C VAL A 66 9.95 12.65 -7.35
N PRO A 67 8.78 12.68 -6.68
CA PRO A 67 7.62 13.38 -7.20
C PRO A 67 7.93 14.87 -7.30
N ILE A 68 7.55 15.49 -8.43
CA ILE A 68 7.77 16.92 -8.67
C ILE A 68 6.87 17.77 -7.75
N LEU A 69 5.70 17.23 -7.42
CA LEU A 69 4.68 17.87 -6.60
C LEU A 69 3.87 16.80 -5.86
N HIS A 70 3.18 17.18 -4.79
CA HIS A 70 2.38 16.27 -3.97
C HIS A 70 0.86 16.48 -4.12
N GLY A 71 0.43 17.46 -4.92
CA GLY A 71 -0.98 17.87 -5.07
C GLY A 71 -1.36 18.17 -6.52
N ALA A 72 -1.24 17.18 -7.39
CA ALA A 72 -1.59 17.26 -8.81
C ALA A 72 -3.09 17.37 -9.02
N ALA A 73 -3.89 16.70 -8.19
CA ALA A 73 -5.34 16.75 -8.27
C ALA A 73 -5.85 18.15 -7.94
N ALA A 74 -5.39 18.74 -6.82
CA ALA A 74 -5.73 20.10 -6.43
C ALA A 74 -5.31 21.12 -7.50
N LEU A 75 -4.07 21.00 -8.01
CA LEU A 75 -3.58 21.87 -9.08
C LEU A 75 -4.43 21.78 -10.37
N ALA A 76 -4.91 20.58 -10.72
CA ALA A 76 -5.77 20.40 -11.88
C ALA A 76 -7.16 21.01 -11.70
N ASP A 77 -7.71 20.95 -10.48
CA ASP A 77 -8.98 21.61 -10.14
C ASP A 77 -8.81 23.15 -10.12
N ASP A 78 -7.74 23.67 -9.51
CA ASP A 78 -7.41 25.12 -9.53
C ASP A 78 -7.26 25.65 -10.98
N LEU A 79 -6.54 24.89 -11.82
CA LEU A 79 -6.39 25.22 -13.24
C LEU A 79 -7.74 25.20 -13.97
N ALA A 80 -8.59 24.23 -13.66
CA ALA A 80 -9.92 24.13 -14.27
C ALA A 80 -10.81 25.32 -13.87
N GLU A 81 -10.72 25.81 -12.64
CA GLU A 81 -11.41 27.02 -12.18
C GLU A 81 -10.89 28.27 -12.89
N GLU A 82 -9.56 28.44 -12.98
CA GLU A 82 -8.95 29.59 -13.64
C GLU A 82 -9.33 29.65 -15.12
N LEU A 83 -9.34 28.50 -15.81
CA LEU A 83 -9.69 28.42 -17.24
C LEU A 83 -11.17 28.68 -17.51
N GLN A 84 -12.07 28.40 -16.57
CA GLN A 84 -13.50 28.72 -16.70
C GLN A 84 -13.77 30.22 -16.67
N SER A 85 -12.90 31.01 -16.03
CA SER A 85 -13.02 32.48 -16.00
C SER A 85 -12.58 33.17 -17.30
N LYS A 86 -11.91 32.45 -18.20
CA LYS A 86 -11.37 32.97 -19.47
C LYS A 86 -12.36 32.76 -20.62
N PRO A 87 -12.31 33.58 -21.69
CA PRO A 87 -13.18 33.40 -22.84
C PRO A 87 -13.01 31.99 -23.44
N LEU A 88 -14.14 31.33 -23.70
CA LEU A 88 -14.19 29.96 -24.19
C LEU A 88 -13.46 29.83 -25.52
N ASN A 89 -12.35 29.11 -25.49
CA ASN A 89 -11.61 28.65 -26.65
C ASN A 89 -11.83 27.14 -26.82
N THR A 90 -11.74 26.64 -28.06
CA THR A 90 -11.95 25.22 -28.39
C THR A 90 -10.99 24.34 -27.59
N GLU A 91 -9.72 24.72 -27.50
CA GLU A 91 -8.70 23.98 -26.73
C GLU A 91 -8.98 24.00 -25.22
N ILE A 92 -9.52 25.11 -24.68
CA ILE A 92 -9.89 25.22 -23.27
C ILE A 92 -11.05 24.26 -22.96
N GLY A 93 -12.05 24.21 -23.84
CA GLY A 93 -13.18 23.28 -23.70
C GLY A 93 -12.75 21.81 -23.74
N GLU A 94 -11.82 21.45 -24.62
CA GLU A 94 -11.25 20.10 -24.69
C GLU A 94 -10.44 19.74 -23.45
N LEU A 95 -9.60 20.65 -22.96
CA LEU A 95 -8.79 20.45 -21.77
C LEU A 95 -9.66 20.27 -20.51
N LEU A 96 -10.65 21.13 -20.30
CA LEU A 96 -11.61 21.00 -19.19
C LEU A 96 -12.36 19.67 -19.24
N LYS A 97 -12.78 19.26 -20.45
CA LYS A 97 -13.43 17.96 -20.65
C LYS A 97 -12.50 16.79 -20.34
N LEU A 98 -11.20 16.93 -20.64
CA LEU A 98 -10.20 15.90 -20.33
C LEU A 98 -9.93 15.80 -18.82
N LEU A 99 -9.71 16.93 -18.15
CA LEU A 99 -9.49 17.00 -16.69
C LEU A 99 -10.72 16.53 -15.90
N SER A 100 -11.91 16.69 -16.46
CA SER A 100 -13.16 16.21 -15.85
C SER A 100 -13.36 14.70 -15.99
N LYS A 101 -12.55 13.98 -16.80
CA LYS A 101 -12.75 12.54 -16.96
C LYS A 101 -12.35 11.77 -15.68
N PRO A 102 -13.13 10.77 -15.28
CA PRO A 102 -12.89 10.04 -14.03
C PRO A 102 -11.52 9.33 -14.00
N ASN A 103 -11.04 8.85 -15.15
CA ASN A 103 -9.73 8.21 -15.24
C ASN A 103 -8.57 9.18 -15.01
N ILE A 104 -8.71 10.44 -15.45
CA ILE A 104 -7.68 11.47 -15.23
C ILE A 104 -7.69 11.91 -13.77
N LYS A 105 -8.87 12.17 -13.19
CA LYS A 105 -8.99 12.48 -11.77
C LYS A 105 -8.44 11.36 -10.88
N ALA A 106 -8.75 10.10 -11.19
CA ALA A 106 -8.20 8.94 -10.49
C ALA A 106 -6.68 8.86 -10.61
N LEU A 107 -6.12 9.12 -11.80
CA LEU A 107 -4.67 9.13 -12.00
C LEU A 107 -3.98 10.23 -11.17
N LEU A 108 -4.54 11.44 -11.13
CA LEU A 108 -4.01 12.55 -10.34
C LEU A 108 -4.13 12.28 -8.84
N SER A 109 -5.24 11.67 -8.40
CA SER A 109 -5.41 11.23 -7.01
C SER A 109 -4.40 10.15 -6.62
N VAL A 110 -4.18 9.14 -7.47
CA VAL A 110 -3.17 8.08 -7.21
C VAL A 110 -1.77 8.67 -7.19
N HIS A 111 -1.46 9.61 -8.08
CA HIS A 111 -0.20 10.34 -8.06
C HIS A 111 0.01 11.00 -6.69
N ASP A 112 -0.99 11.69 -6.16
CA ASP A 112 -0.88 12.39 -4.87
C ASP A 112 -0.75 11.41 -3.70
N THR A 113 -1.50 10.31 -3.70
CA THR A 113 -1.37 9.22 -2.71
C THR A 113 0.05 8.66 -2.66
N VAL A 114 0.62 8.31 -3.82
CA VAL A 114 1.98 7.76 -3.92
C VAL A 114 3.04 8.81 -3.56
N ALA A 115 2.87 10.04 -4.03
CA ALA A 115 3.79 11.14 -3.76
C ALA A 115 3.83 11.49 -2.26
N GLN A 116 2.71 11.37 -1.55
CA GLN A 116 2.61 11.63 -0.12
C GLN A 116 2.94 10.39 0.74
N LYS A 117 3.12 9.21 0.12
CA LYS A 117 3.22 7.91 0.81
C LYS A 117 2.05 7.65 1.76
N ASN A 118 0.88 8.16 1.42
CA ASN A 118 -0.31 8.09 2.27
C ASN A 118 -1.13 6.84 1.90
N TYR A 119 -0.61 5.67 2.28
CA TYR A 119 -1.23 4.38 1.99
C TYR A 119 -2.18 3.89 3.09
N ASP A 120 -2.37 4.68 4.15
CA ASP A 120 -3.19 4.28 5.29
C ASP A 120 -4.63 4.05 4.85
N PRO A 121 -5.24 2.90 5.23
CA PRO A 121 -6.62 2.64 4.90
C PRO A 121 -7.49 3.68 5.62
N VAL A 122 -8.28 4.42 4.84
CA VAL A 122 -9.29 5.33 5.40
C VAL A 122 -10.28 4.47 6.19
N LEU A 123 -10.27 4.61 7.52
CA LEU A 123 -11.22 3.93 8.38
C LEU A 123 -12.63 4.48 8.10
N PRO A 124 -13.66 3.63 7.97
CA PRO A 124 -15.02 4.11 7.90
C PRO A 124 -15.35 4.90 9.19
N PRO A 125 -16.09 6.01 9.07
CA PRO A 125 -16.48 6.79 10.24
C PRO A 125 -17.27 5.92 11.22
N ILE A 126 -17.01 6.12 12.50
CA ILE A 126 -17.70 5.42 13.59
C ILE A 126 -19.15 5.94 13.62
N PRO A 127 -20.19 5.08 13.65
CA PRO A 127 -21.57 5.52 13.78
C PRO A 127 -21.80 6.26 15.12
N ASP A 128 -22.63 7.31 15.11
CA ASP A 128 -22.91 8.15 16.29
C ASP A 128 -23.83 7.46 17.35
N ASP A 129 -24.38 6.28 17.03
CA ASP A 129 -25.34 5.54 17.86
C ASP A 129 -24.68 4.38 18.64
N ILE A 130 -23.50 4.61 19.25
CA ILE A 130 -22.89 3.63 20.16
C ILE A 130 -23.10 4.13 21.59
N ASP A 131 -24.02 3.52 22.32
CA ASP A 131 -24.19 3.76 23.75
C ASP A 131 -22.87 3.42 24.47
N GLU A 132 -22.24 4.41 25.10
CA GLU A 132 -20.93 4.28 25.80
C GLU A 132 -20.96 3.31 27.00
N GLU A 133 -22.14 2.78 27.36
CA GLU A 133 -22.38 2.01 28.58
C GLU A 133 -22.47 0.49 28.37
N GLU A 134 -22.47 -0.01 27.13
CA GLU A 134 -22.45 -1.45 26.87
C GLU A 134 -21.00 -1.96 26.75
N ASP A 135 -20.61 -2.88 27.64
CA ASP A 135 -19.29 -3.52 27.75
C ASP A 135 -18.53 -3.54 26.42
N SER A 136 -17.37 -2.88 26.35
CA SER A 136 -16.60 -2.74 25.11
C SER A 136 -16.18 -4.11 24.57
N VAL A 137 -17.02 -4.71 23.72
CA VAL A 137 -16.71 -5.97 23.05
C VAL A 137 -15.72 -5.63 21.95
N LYS A 138 -14.45 -6.01 22.15
CA LYS A 138 -13.42 -5.89 21.12
C LYS A 138 -13.74 -6.88 20.00
N ILE A 139 -14.64 -6.52 19.08
CA ILE A 139 -15.02 -7.35 17.94
C ILE A 139 -13.84 -7.34 16.96
N ILE A 140 -12.98 -8.35 17.07
CA ILE A 140 -12.02 -8.70 16.04
C ILE A 140 -12.85 -9.30 14.90
N ARG A 141 -13.06 -8.56 13.80
CA ARG A 141 -13.62 -9.15 12.58
C ARG A 141 -12.59 -10.14 12.01
N LEU A 142 -12.78 -11.42 12.28
CA LEU A 142 -12.25 -12.50 11.44
C LEU A 142 -12.95 -12.41 10.08
N VAL A 143 -12.45 -11.53 9.21
CA VAL A 143 -12.90 -11.47 7.82
C VAL A 143 -12.37 -12.73 7.13
N LYS A 144 -13.15 -13.81 7.19
CA LYS A 144 -12.96 -14.97 6.32
C LYS A 144 -13.34 -14.54 4.90
N ASN A 145 -12.41 -13.88 4.22
CA ASN A 145 -12.54 -13.47 2.82
C ASN A 145 -12.77 -14.71 1.95
N ARG A 146 -14.04 -14.95 1.60
CA ARG A 146 -14.44 -15.87 0.54
C ARG A 146 -15.26 -15.13 -0.53
N GLU A 147 -14.85 -13.93 -0.92
CA GLU A 147 -15.33 -13.27 -2.14
C GLU A 147 -14.17 -12.58 -2.87
N PRO A 148 -14.18 -12.59 -4.22
CA PRO A 148 -13.02 -12.21 -5.02
C PRO A 148 -12.93 -10.68 -5.05
N LEU A 149 -11.97 -10.12 -4.33
CA LEU A 149 -11.59 -8.69 -4.38
C LEU A 149 -10.88 -8.35 -5.70
N VAL A 150 -11.45 -8.79 -6.82
CA VAL A 150 -10.90 -8.67 -8.17
C VAL A 150 -11.76 -7.66 -8.90
N SER A 151 -11.48 -6.36 -8.74
CA SER A 151 -11.74 -5.32 -9.78
C SER A 151 -11.33 -3.91 -9.38
N TYR A 152 -11.31 -3.54 -8.10
CA TYR A 152 -10.96 -2.16 -7.70
C TYR A 152 -9.80 -2.03 -6.71
N LEU A 153 -9.30 -3.15 -6.17
CA LEU A 153 -8.18 -3.22 -5.22
C LEU A 153 -6.81 -3.51 -5.85
N SER A 154 -6.72 -3.57 -7.18
CA SER A 154 -5.50 -4.06 -7.84
C SER A 154 -4.34 -3.05 -7.92
N PHE A 155 -4.51 -1.81 -7.46
CA PHE A 155 -3.42 -0.82 -7.52
C PHE A 155 -3.04 -0.17 -6.19
N CYS A 156 -3.95 -0.01 -5.23
CA CYS A 156 -3.63 0.68 -3.97
C CYS A 156 -3.05 -0.20 -2.85
N CYS A 157 -3.14 -1.53 -2.92
CA CYS A 157 -2.61 -2.42 -1.88
C CYS A 157 -1.18 -2.95 -2.15
N PHE A 158 -0.50 -2.48 -3.20
CA PHE A 158 0.84 -2.98 -3.55
C PHE A 158 1.84 -1.88 -3.94
N LEU A 159 1.69 -0.66 -3.41
CA LEU A 159 2.84 0.24 -3.25
C LEU A 159 3.04 0.54 -1.76
#